data_AF-A0A932XSY6-F1
#
_entry.id   AF-A0A932XSY6-F1
#
_cell.length_a   1.000
_cell.length_b   1.000
_cell.length_c   1.000
_cell.angle_alpha   90.00
_cell.angle_beta   90.00
_cell.angle_gamma   90.00
#
_symmetry.space_group_name_H-M   'P 1'
#
loop_
_entity.id
_entity.type
_entity.pdbx_description
1 polymer ?
#
loop_
_entity_poly.entity_id
_entity_poly.type
_entity_poly.pdbx_seq_one_letter_code
_entity_poly.pdbx_strand_id
1 'polypeptide(L)'
;MLLGKKPKYSVESEWAVILDRSTNEFGRSRAIERLADVFSISQDEARELIENTPIILLDRLPLEVAEKIKVHFAQANVDCSLTNDTFAKRKCFRAVWPEQPNLSQFLSNTSPSFLRNVQEPSIPNMENVVSGEIDPASFASNAAAHDQVGDNEGRQLKELTLDLQKENEFLRLQLDKTEDSIKEREYKRFSVELETLRHERLRLEETQARVRNENVALSSRVQELEQSLKALKQVGDSEAGLVDKTQLLELKTQLEHFRAEYTRAQNTLRVAQSEAKQFQAEWTQTQKILSDARSEIEDLKRMLSQAQANSVQLKEETERICFEVENRLKTQSAELEEWKRKANDWSTNYFKVVKENEFLRGRQSEELESLRVRNQQLSTQFEQAQRQIKGFLAQSEQQELIQKRMKAVQELAEKEAQLKMLVQKQQTLESEIHLREDDMRKVLAEQEVVEGEIVKAKQAQKYLLEQAKMKEKNRFVRTKIVGQPEVASPQDPGPIEPAAE
;
A
#
# COMPACT_ATOMS: atom_id res chain seq x y z
N MET A 1 -10.83 1.38 -21.99
CA MET A 1 -10.46 0.01 -21.55
C MET A 1 -9.12 0.10 -20.84
N LEU A 2 -9.11 0.12 -19.50
CA LEU A 2 -7.88 0.21 -18.70
C LEU A 2 -7.64 -1.14 -18.02
N LEU A 3 -6.86 -1.99 -18.69
CA LEU A 3 -6.34 -3.24 -18.13
C LEU A 3 -5.07 -2.91 -17.33
N GLY A 4 -5.24 -2.57 -16.05
CA GLY A 4 -4.14 -2.56 -15.09
C GLY A 4 -3.64 -3.98 -14.87
N LYS A 5 -2.40 -4.26 -15.27
CA LYS A 5 -1.71 -5.52 -14.96
C LYS A 5 -1.52 -5.60 -13.45
N LYS A 6 -2.30 -6.45 -12.78
CA LYS A 6 -2.09 -6.79 -11.37
C LYS A 6 -0.80 -7.62 -11.24
N PRO A 7 0.00 -7.41 -10.18
CA PRO A 7 1.13 -8.27 -9.88
C PRO A 7 0.63 -9.71 -9.71
N LYS A 8 1.29 -10.67 -10.37
CA LYS A 8 1.06 -12.11 -10.14
C LYS A 8 1.57 -12.45 -8.74
N TYR A 9 0.69 -12.33 -7.75
CA TYR A 9 0.86 -13.07 -6.50
C TYR A 9 0.73 -14.56 -6.84
N SER A 10 1.60 -15.40 -6.28
CA SER A 10 1.45 -16.84 -6.34
C SER A 10 0.07 -17.19 -5.77
N VAL A 11 -0.73 -17.92 -6.54
CA VAL A 11 -2.12 -18.33 -6.21
C VAL A 11 -2.18 -19.16 -4.91
N GLU A 12 -1.03 -19.58 -4.38
CA GLU A 12 -0.88 -20.39 -3.17
C GLU A 12 -1.12 -19.62 -1.85
N SER A 13 -1.08 -18.28 -1.85
CA SER A 13 -1.17 -17.45 -0.62
C SER A 13 -2.41 -16.55 -0.54
N GLU A 14 -3.54 -16.96 -1.13
CA GLU A 14 -4.77 -16.14 -1.19
C GLU A 14 -5.98 -16.74 -0.45
N TRP A 15 -5.79 -17.61 0.54
CA TRP A 15 -6.92 -18.14 1.31
C TRP A 15 -7.41 -17.15 2.36
N ALA A 16 -8.72 -17.13 2.58
CA ALA A 16 -9.38 -16.38 3.63
C ALA A 16 -10.16 -17.32 4.55
N VAL A 17 -10.14 -17.01 5.85
CA VAL A 17 -10.93 -17.68 6.88
C VAL A 17 -12.17 -16.83 7.14
N ILE A 18 -13.34 -17.39 6.85
CA ILE A 18 -14.64 -16.76 7.08
C ILE A 18 -15.26 -17.39 8.32
N LEU A 19 -15.71 -16.53 9.23
CA LEU A 19 -16.58 -16.92 10.33
C LEU A 19 -18.01 -16.96 9.84
N ASP A 20 -18.63 -18.13 9.89
CA ASP A 20 -20.00 -18.34 9.44
C ASP A 20 -21.00 -17.91 10.51
N ARG A 21 -22.24 -17.62 10.09
CA ARG A 21 -23.29 -17.19 11.02
C ARG A 21 -23.76 -18.38 11.86
N SER A 22 -23.48 -18.35 13.15
CA SER A 22 -24.01 -19.35 14.08
C SER A 22 -25.55 -19.27 14.17
N THR A 23 -26.19 -20.42 13.98
CA THR A 23 -27.65 -20.59 14.09
C THR A 23 -28.12 -20.70 15.54
N ASN A 24 -27.21 -20.97 16.48
CA ASN A 24 -27.50 -21.18 17.91
C ASN A 24 -26.88 -20.05 18.77
N GLU A 25 -27.61 -19.57 19.78
CA GLU A 25 -27.15 -18.57 20.76
C GLU A 25 -25.94 -19.07 21.56
N PHE A 26 -25.93 -20.35 21.95
CA PHE A 26 -24.77 -20.96 22.62
C PHE A 26 -23.51 -20.95 21.75
N GLY A 27 -23.67 -21.14 20.43
CA GLY A 27 -22.56 -21.05 19.48
C GLY A 27 -22.05 -19.61 19.34
N ARG A 28 -22.94 -18.62 19.42
CA ARG A 28 -22.55 -17.20 19.41
C ARG A 28 -21.75 -16.82 20.65
N SER A 29 -22.23 -17.15 21.85
CA SER A 29 -21.50 -16.82 23.10
C SER A 29 -20.12 -17.46 23.14
N ARG A 30 -20.00 -18.71 22.68
CA ARG A 30 -18.70 -19.41 22.61
C ARG A 30 -17.77 -18.80 21.56
N ALA A 31 -18.31 -18.37 20.42
CA ALA A 31 -17.52 -17.66 19.42
C ALA A 31 -17.02 -16.30 19.96
N ILE A 32 -17.84 -15.56 20.73
CA ILE A 32 -17.44 -14.29 21.37
C ILE A 32 -16.25 -14.52 22.31
N GLU A 33 -16.37 -15.48 23.23
CA GLU A 33 -15.31 -15.80 24.19
C GLU A 33 -14.00 -16.18 23.49
N ARG A 34 -14.10 -16.98 22.42
CA ARG A 34 -12.93 -17.46 21.68
C ARG A 34 -12.28 -16.40 20.82
N LEU A 35 -13.06 -15.50 20.22
CA LEU A 35 -12.51 -14.36 19.50
C LEU A 35 -11.80 -13.39 20.47
N ALA A 36 -12.41 -13.12 21.63
CA ALA A 36 -11.80 -12.27 22.66
C ALA A 36 -10.46 -12.83 23.14
N ASP A 37 -10.39 -14.14 23.41
CA ASP A 37 -9.18 -14.83 23.87
C ASP A 37 -8.06 -14.81 22.81
N VAL A 38 -8.40 -15.24 21.58
CA VAL A 38 -7.43 -15.44 20.50
C VAL A 38 -6.90 -14.12 19.91
N PHE A 39 -7.78 -13.12 19.77
CA PHE A 39 -7.42 -11.83 19.20
C PHE A 39 -7.10 -10.76 20.25
N SER A 40 -7.16 -11.12 21.55
CA SER A 40 -6.94 -10.20 22.67
C SER A 40 -7.82 -8.93 22.61
N ILE A 41 -9.04 -9.08 22.09
CA ILE A 41 -10.04 -8.02 21.99
C ILE A 41 -11.07 -8.11 23.12
N SER A 42 -11.81 -7.04 23.38
CA SER A 42 -12.87 -7.06 24.38
C SER A 42 -14.04 -7.97 23.96
N GLN A 43 -14.79 -8.49 24.93
CA GLN A 43 -15.98 -9.31 24.64
C GLN A 43 -17.08 -8.51 23.91
N ASP A 44 -17.13 -7.19 24.10
CA ASP A 44 -18.10 -6.34 23.44
C ASP A 44 -17.76 -6.13 21.96
N GLU A 45 -16.48 -5.92 21.63
CA GLU A 45 -16.01 -5.88 20.23
C GLU A 45 -16.18 -7.24 19.53
N ALA A 46 -15.88 -8.34 20.24
CA ALA A 46 -16.09 -9.69 19.72
C ALA A 46 -17.58 -9.96 19.43
N ARG A 47 -18.50 -9.39 20.23
CA ARG A 47 -19.95 -9.47 20.00
C ARG A 47 -20.36 -8.73 18.73
N GLU A 48 -19.87 -7.51 18.54
CA GLU A 48 -20.13 -6.70 17.35
C GLU A 48 -19.63 -7.38 16.06
N LEU A 49 -18.48 -8.04 16.11
CA LEU A 49 -17.96 -8.82 14.97
C LEU A 49 -18.86 -10.00 14.60
N ILE A 50 -19.45 -10.66 15.60
CA ILE A 50 -20.34 -11.83 15.37
C ILE A 50 -21.70 -11.40 14.82
N GLU A 51 -22.21 -10.23 15.21
CA GLU A 51 -23.45 -9.68 14.64
C GLU A 51 -23.33 -9.42 13.13
N ASN A 52 -22.12 -9.11 12.66
CA ASN A 52 -21.79 -8.87 11.25
C ASN A 52 -21.34 -10.14 10.49
N THR A 53 -21.67 -11.34 10.98
CA THR A 53 -21.37 -12.59 10.25
C THR A 53 -22.31 -12.79 9.05
N PRO A 54 -21.81 -13.25 7.88
CA PRO A 54 -20.48 -13.82 7.65
C PRO A 54 -19.38 -12.76 7.48
N ILE A 55 -18.27 -12.93 8.23
CA ILE A 55 -17.14 -11.99 8.27
C ILE A 55 -15.81 -12.71 8.01
N ILE A 56 -14.93 -12.07 7.23
CA ILE A 56 -13.55 -12.51 7.00
C ILE A 56 -12.73 -12.11 8.21
N LEU A 57 -12.27 -13.09 8.99
CA LEU A 57 -11.39 -12.86 10.14
C LEU A 57 -9.96 -12.59 9.69
N LEU A 58 -9.45 -13.38 8.75
CA LEU A 58 -8.08 -13.29 8.24
C LEU A 58 -8.09 -13.54 6.73
N ASP A 59 -7.30 -12.76 6.00
CA ASP A 59 -7.23 -12.78 4.52
C ASP A 59 -5.77 -12.86 4.07
N ARG A 60 -5.54 -13.44 2.88
CA ARG A 60 -4.20 -13.66 2.28
C ARG A 60 -3.30 -14.59 3.09
N LEU A 61 -3.87 -15.69 3.58
CA LEU A 61 -3.14 -16.74 4.27
C LEU A 61 -2.72 -17.86 3.30
N PRO A 62 -1.60 -18.55 3.54
CA PRO A 62 -1.31 -19.85 2.96
C PRO A 62 -2.38 -20.87 3.39
N LEU A 63 -2.71 -21.84 2.53
CA LEU A 63 -3.74 -22.86 2.81
C LEU A 63 -3.48 -23.60 4.13
N GLU A 64 -2.23 -24.02 4.37
CA GLU A 64 -1.86 -24.77 5.58
C GLU A 64 -2.15 -24.00 6.87
N VAL A 65 -1.93 -22.68 6.87
CA VAL A 65 -2.20 -21.82 8.02
C VAL A 65 -3.72 -21.62 8.18
N ALA A 66 -4.42 -21.40 7.07
CA ALA A 66 -5.88 -21.24 7.07
C ALA A 66 -6.60 -22.50 7.57
N GLU A 67 -6.12 -23.68 7.19
CA GLU A 67 -6.64 -24.97 7.69
C GLU A 67 -6.41 -25.13 9.20
N LYS A 68 -5.22 -24.81 9.70
CA LYS A 68 -4.94 -24.86 11.15
C LYS A 68 -5.86 -23.93 11.94
N ILE A 69 -6.08 -22.72 11.44
CA ILE A 69 -7.00 -21.76 12.06
C ILE A 69 -8.44 -22.31 12.06
N LYS A 70 -8.91 -22.86 10.93
CA LYS A 70 -10.22 -23.49 10.85
C LYS A 70 -10.36 -24.64 11.85
N VAL A 71 -9.36 -25.51 11.96
CA VAL A 71 -9.36 -26.63 12.91
C VAL A 71 -9.41 -26.12 14.36
N HIS A 72 -8.66 -25.08 14.69
CA HIS A 72 -8.66 -24.47 16.02
C HIS A 72 -10.06 -23.94 16.41
N PHE A 73 -10.73 -23.21 15.50
CA PHE A 73 -12.10 -22.75 15.75
C PHE A 73 -13.12 -23.89 15.77
N ALA A 74 -12.94 -24.91 14.92
CA ALA A 74 -13.80 -26.09 14.92
C ALA A 74 -13.71 -26.90 16.23
N GLN A 75 -12.53 -27.01 16.86
CA GLN A 75 -12.36 -27.62 18.19
C GLN A 75 -13.15 -26.89 19.27
N ALA A 76 -13.37 -25.59 19.09
CA ALA A 76 -14.21 -24.78 19.97
C ALA A 76 -15.69 -24.77 19.55
N ASN A 77 -16.13 -25.62 18.60
CA ASN A 77 -17.46 -25.61 18.00
C ASN A 77 -17.85 -24.23 17.41
N VAL A 78 -16.91 -23.55 16.76
CA VAL A 78 -17.15 -22.33 16.00
C VAL A 78 -17.03 -22.65 14.52
N ASP A 79 -18.10 -22.39 13.77
CA ASP A 79 -18.19 -22.71 12.34
C ASP A 79 -17.37 -21.72 11.50
N CYS A 80 -16.33 -22.23 10.83
CA CYS A 80 -15.48 -21.45 9.94
C CYS A 80 -15.37 -22.11 8.55
N SER A 81 -15.53 -21.31 7.51
CA SER A 81 -15.36 -21.70 6.11
C SER A 81 -14.06 -21.12 5.52
N LEU A 82 -13.47 -21.83 4.56
CA LEU A 82 -12.28 -21.39 3.84
C LEU A 82 -12.66 -21.05 2.41
N THR A 83 -12.19 -19.92 1.90
CA THR A 83 -12.37 -19.58 0.49
C THR A 83 -11.17 -18.87 -0.09
N ASN A 84 -10.85 -19.21 -1.34
CA ASN A 84 -9.96 -18.45 -2.21
C ASN A 84 -10.74 -17.68 -3.30
N ASP A 85 -12.06 -17.84 -3.36
CA ASP A 85 -12.90 -17.19 -4.37
C ASP A 85 -13.13 -15.71 -4.04
N THR A 86 -12.68 -14.85 -4.94
CA THR A 86 -12.88 -13.40 -4.85
C THR A 86 -14.35 -12.99 -4.82
N PHE A 87 -15.27 -13.76 -5.42
CA PHE A 87 -16.70 -13.45 -5.37
C PHE A 87 -17.31 -13.79 -4.01
N ALA A 88 -16.93 -14.92 -3.41
CA ALA A 88 -17.31 -15.25 -2.05
C ALA A 88 -16.80 -14.18 -1.05
N LYS A 89 -15.53 -13.75 -1.17
CA LYS A 89 -14.97 -12.71 -0.29
C LYS A 89 -15.72 -11.37 -0.37
N ARG A 90 -16.28 -11.00 -1.53
CA ARG A 90 -17.07 -9.76 -1.69
C ARG A 90 -18.44 -9.79 -1.00
N LYS A 91 -18.94 -10.97 -0.63
CA LYS A 91 -20.23 -11.15 0.06
C LYS A 91 -20.10 -11.17 1.58
N CYS A 92 -18.88 -11.11 2.11
CA CYS A 92 -18.60 -11.14 3.53
C CYS A 92 -18.11 -9.77 4.00
N PHE A 93 -18.43 -9.43 5.25
CA PHE A 93 -17.77 -8.31 5.92
C PHE A 93 -16.29 -8.63 6.14
N ARG A 94 -15.45 -7.63 6.41
CA ARG A 94 -14.02 -7.84 6.64
C ARG A 94 -13.62 -7.24 7.98
N ALA A 95 -13.05 -8.07 8.85
CA ALA A 95 -12.46 -7.57 10.09
C ALA A 95 -11.20 -6.75 9.76
N VAL A 96 -11.10 -5.58 10.37
CA VAL A 96 -9.92 -4.72 10.28
C VAL A 96 -9.29 -4.68 11.67
N TRP A 97 -8.10 -5.27 11.78
CA TRP A 97 -7.38 -5.35 13.04
C TRP A 97 -6.40 -4.16 13.14
N PRO A 98 -6.36 -3.44 14.29
CA PRO A 98 -5.41 -2.34 14.49
C PRO A 98 -3.96 -2.85 14.48
N GLU A 99 -3.72 -4.05 15.01
CA GLU A 99 -2.47 -4.80 14.90
C GLU A 99 -2.75 -6.17 14.26
N GLN A 100 -1.81 -6.69 13.48
CA GLN A 100 -2.01 -8.03 12.88
C GLN A 100 -2.10 -9.08 14.00
N PRO A 101 -3.16 -9.91 14.01
CA PRO A 101 -3.33 -10.96 15.00
C PRO A 101 -2.11 -11.88 15.07
N ASN A 102 -1.66 -12.20 16.28
CA ASN A 102 -0.50 -13.04 16.47
C ASN A 102 -0.83 -14.50 16.07
N LEU A 103 -0.42 -14.89 14.85
CA LEU A 103 -0.69 -16.22 14.31
C LEU A 103 0.10 -17.34 14.99
N SER A 104 1.08 -17.01 15.84
CA SER A 104 1.89 -18.02 16.54
C SER A 104 1.05 -18.95 17.42
N GLN A 105 -0.07 -18.46 17.98
CA GLN A 105 -0.97 -19.25 18.81
C GLN A 105 -1.63 -20.41 18.04
N PHE A 106 -1.90 -20.25 16.75
CA PHE A 106 -2.46 -21.31 15.90
C PHE A 106 -1.39 -22.27 15.37
N LEU A 107 -0.12 -21.86 15.42
CA LEU A 107 1.01 -22.63 14.91
C LEU A 107 1.73 -23.41 16.02
N SER A 108 1.57 -23.04 17.29
CA SER A 108 2.40 -23.51 18.40
C SER A 108 1.95 -24.80 19.08
N ASN A 109 0.77 -25.37 18.83
CA ASN A 109 0.32 -26.55 19.57
C ASN A 109 -0.24 -27.71 18.73
N THR A 110 0.63 -28.70 18.49
CA THR A 110 0.27 -30.12 18.67
C THR A 110 0.36 -30.46 20.16
N SER A 111 -0.70 -30.21 20.93
CA SER A 111 -1.16 -31.03 22.09
C SER A 111 -2.21 -30.27 22.92
N PRO A 112 -3.26 -30.95 23.41
CA PRO A 112 -4.35 -30.32 24.15
C PRO A 112 -3.98 -30.18 25.64
N SER A 113 -3.79 -28.94 26.09
CA SER A 113 -3.56 -28.62 27.50
C SER A 113 -4.88 -28.60 28.28
N PHE A 114 -5.38 -29.79 28.63
CA PHE A 114 -6.22 -29.97 29.81
C PHE A 114 -5.27 -30.28 30.98
N LEU A 115 -5.50 -29.67 32.15
CA LEU A 115 -4.70 -29.68 33.39
C LEU A 115 -3.87 -28.40 33.63
N ARG A 116 -4.55 -27.36 34.13
CA ARG A 116 -3.92 -26.35 34.98
C ARG A 116 -4.64 -26.35 36.33
N ASN A 117 -4.20 -27.22 37.23
CA ASN A 117 -4.54 -27.14 38.64
C ASN A 117 -3.51 -27.92 39.48
N VAL A 118 -2.39 -27.29 39.84
CA VAL A 118 -1.66 -27.59 41.08
C VAL A 118 -1.00 -26.28 41.54
N GLN A 119 -1.33 -25.93 42.77
CA GLN A 119 -0.87 -24.81 43.57
C GLN A 119 0.07 -25.38 44.63
N GLU A 120 1.24 -24.76 44.85
CA GLU A 120 2.04 -24.64 46.11
C GLU A 120 3.54 -24.40 45.81
N PRO A 121 4.34 -23.83 46.74
CA PRO A 121 4.14 -22.61 47.51
C PRO A 121 5.38 -21.68 47.47
N SER A 122 5.18 -20.46 47.97
CA SER A 122 6.11 -19.34 48.05
C SER A 122 7.23 -19.51 49.08
N ILE A 123 8.45 -19.02 48.76
CA ILE A 123 9.43 -18.52 49.73
C ILE A 123 9.99 -17.18 49.23
N PRO A 124 10.13 -16.14 50.08
CA PRO A 124 10.33 -14.75 49.67
C PRO A 124 11.81 -14.29 49.74
N ASN A 125 12.18 -13.32 48.89
CA ASN A 125 12.93 -12.10 49.28
C ASN A 125 13.12 -11.20 48.06
N MET A 126 12.61 -9.98 48.11
CA MET A 126 13.37 -8.75 48.38
C MET A 126 14.56 -8.57 47.43
N GLU A 127 14.35 -7.78 46.38
CA GLU A 127 15.08 -6.52 46.26
C GLU A 127 14.30 -5.53 45.41
N ASN A 128 14.19 -4.33 45.95
CA ASN A 128 13.36 -3.23 45.55
C ASN A 128 14.31 -2.16 45.02
N VAL A 129 14.43 -2.00 43.70
CA VAL A 129 15.10 -0.84 43.09
C VAL A 129 14.28 -0.38 41.90
N VAL A 130 13.46 0.64 42.19
CA VAL A 130 13.01 1.76 41.34
C VAL A 130 13.40 1.66 39.87
N SER A 131 12.43 1.31 39.02
CA SER A 131 12.45 1.61 37.58
C SER A 131 11.57 2.83 37.35
N GLY A 132 12.17 3.93 36.92
CA GLY A 132 11.48 5.09 36.37
C GLY A 132 11.26 4.90 34.87
N GLU A 133 10.00 4.83 34.47
CA GLU A 133 9.50 4.98 33.10
C GLU A 133 9.91 6.33 32.50
N ILE A 134 10.50 6.32 31.30
CA ILE A 134 10.37 7.42 30.33
C ILE A 134 10.28 6.82 28.91
N ASP A 135 9.16 7.10 28.25
CA ASP A 135 8.85 6.88 26.83
C ASP A 135 9.85 7.52 25.87
N PRO A 136 10.20 6.87 24.73
CA PRO A 136 10.86 7.55 23.62
C PRO A 136 9.89 7.74 22.46
N ALA A 137 9.07 8.78 22.55
CA ALA A 137 8.41 9.39 21.40
C ALA A 137 8.63 10.91 21.39
N SER A 138 9.86 11.35 21.14
CA SER A 138 10.13 12.67 20.56
C SER A 138 11.60 12.77 20.15
N PHE A 139 11.87 13.60 19.14
CA PHE A 139 13.18 13.91 18.53
C PHE A 139 13.64 13.03 17.37
N ALA A 140 12.81 12.92 16.35
CA ALA A 140 13.29 12.89 14.97
C ALA A 140 13.28 14.31 14.40
N SER A 141 14.37 15.06 14.58
CA SER A 141 14.74 16.20 13.74
C SER A 141 16.19 16.57 14.01
N ASN A 142 16.96 16.67 12.91
CA ASN A 142 18.36 17.11 12.80
C ASN A 142 19.43 16.01 12.89
N ALA A 143 19.64 15.32 11.77
CA ALA A 143 20.94 14.73 11.46
C ALA A 143 21.21 14.85 9.95
N ALA A 144 21.45 16.08 9.51
CA ALA A 144 22.04 16.39 8.21
C ALA A 144 23.21 17.35 8.45
N ALA A 145 24.23 16.90 9.18
CA ALA A 145 25.60 17.44 9.22
C ALA A 145 26.39 16.79 10.37
N HIS A 146 27.07 15.66 10.14
CA HIS A 146 28.32 15.33 10.83
C HIS A 146 28.96 14.05 10.28
N ASP A 147 29.56 14.14 9.10
CA ASP A 147 30.29 13.03 8.45
C ASP A 147 31.81 13.06 8.76
N GLN A 148 32.21 13.55 9.94
CA GLN A 148 33.63 13.60 10.35
C GLN A 148 33.90 13.30 11.84
N VAL A 149 32.88 12.94 12.65
CA VAL A 149 33.08 12.65 14.09
C VAL A 149 33.18 11.15 14.40
N GLY A 150 32.68 10.28 13.52
CA GLY A 150 32.67 8.82 13.75
C GLY A 150 34.05 8.13 13.75
N ASP A 151 35.09 8.76 13.19
CA ASP A 151 36.42 8.14 13.09
C ASP A 151 37.24 8.28 14.39
N ASN A 152 36.88 9.24 15.26
CA ASN A 152 37.57 9.47 16.52
C ASN A 152 36.95 8.63 17.66
N GLU A 153 35.62 8.55 17.69
CA GLU A 153 34.89 7.67 18.63
C GLU A 153 35.20 6.19 18.36
N GLY A 154 35.32 5.79 17.08
CA GLY A 154 35.72 4.44 16.71
C GLY A 154 37.15 4.07 17.13
N ARG A 155 38.07 5.04 17.19
CA ARG A 155 39.42 4.81 17.73
C ARG A 155 39.42 4.71 19.25
N GLN A 156 38.69 5.59 19.93
CA GLN A 156 38.53 5.55 21.38
C GLN A 156 37.89 4.24 21.86
N LEU A 157 36.89 3.73 21.13
CA LEU A 157 36.26 2.44 21.46
C LEU A 157 37.23 1.26 21.30
N LYS A 158 38.06 1.27 20.25
CA LYS A 158 39.08 0.24 20.03
C LYS A 158 40.17 0.29 21.09
N GLU A 159 40.59 1.48 21.50
CA GLU A 159 41.56 1.69 22.57
C GLU A 159 41.00 1.20 23.92
N LEU A 160 39.77 1.56 24.26
CA LEU A 160 39.08 1.08 25.46
C LEU A 160 38.91 -0.44 25.46
N THR A 161 38.58 -1.03 24.30
CA THR A 161 38.47 -2.49 24.16
C THR A 161 39.80 -3.19 24.38
N LEU A 162 40.89 -2.62 23.85
CA LEU A 162 42.24 -3.14 24.02
C LEU A 162 42.69 -3.05 25.50
N ASP A 163 42.39 -1.95 26.17
CA ASP A 163 42.75 -1.76 27.58
C ASP A 163 41.92 -2.67 28.50
N LEU A 164 40.62 -2.84 28.22
CA LEU A 164 39.79 -3.85 28.89
C LEU A 164 40.31 -5.27 28.65
N GLN A 165 40.83 -5.57 27.47
CA GLN A 165 41.42 -6.87 27.18
C GLN A 165 42.71 -7.10 27.98
N LYS A 166 43.59 -6.10 28.06
CA LYS A 166 44.80 -6.15 28.90
C LYS A 166 44.47 -6.27 30.39
N GLU A 167 43.46 -5.55 30.87
CA GLU A 167 43.00 -5.64 32.26
C GLU A 167 42.43 -7.03 32.58
N ASN A 168 41.64 -7.60 31.67
CA ASN A 168 41.17 -8.98 31.81
C ASN A 168 42.31 -10.01 31.82
N GLU A 169 43.33 -9.85 30.98
CA GLU A 169 44.52 -10.70 31.02
C GLU A 169 45.30 -10.54 32.32
N PHE A 170 45.45 -9.31 32.82
CA PHE A 170 46.09 -9.03 34.09
C PHE A 170 45.34 -9.65 35.28
N LEU A 171 44.00 -9.57 35.29
CA LEU A 171 43.17 -10.20 36.32
C LEU A 171 43.25 -11.73 36.28
N ARG A 172 43.32 -12.33 35.09
CA ARG A 172 43.57 -13.78 34.95
C ARG A 172 44.92 -14.19 35.54
N LEU A 173 45.98 -13.45 35.22
CA LEU A 173 47.31 -13.69 35.77
C LEU A 173 47.35 -13.53 37.30
N GLN A 174 46.61 -12.57 37.86
CA GLN A 174 46.46 -12.46 39.32
C GLN A 174 45.73 -13.66 39.91
N LEU A 175 44.63 -14.10 39.29
CA LEU A 175 43.88 -15.28 39.72
C LEU A 175 44.77 -16.53 39.73
N ASP A 176 45.48 -16.80 38.64
CA ASP A 176 46.39 -17.95 38.54
C ASP A 176 47.46 -17.92 39.65
N LYS A 177 48.03 -16.75 39.90
CA LYS A 177 49.02 -16.57 40.98
C LYS A 177 48.43 -16.81 42.37
N THR A 178 47.19 -16.38 42.61
CA THR A 178 46.50 -16.65 43.88
C THR A 178 46.13 -18.12 44.03
N GLU A 179 45.72 -18.77 42.95
CA GLU A 179 45.38 -20.19 42.93
C GLU A 179 46.61 -21.04 43.24
N ASP A 180 47.75 -20.75 42.59
CA ASP A 180 49.01 -21.44 42.85
C ASP A 180 49.50 -21.23 44.30
N SER A 181 49.33 -20.03 44.85
CA SER A 181 49.66 -19.73 46.25
C SER A 181 48.75 -20.48 47.24
N ILE A 182 47.48 -20.72 46.89
CA ILE A 182 46.56 -21.53 47.70
C ILE A 182 46.98 -23.00 47.63
N LYS A 183 47.22 -23.52 46.43
CA LYS A 183 47.69 -24.90 46.22
C LYS A 183 48.97 -25.19 46.98
N GLU A 184 49.94 -24.27 46.94
CA GLU A 184 51.20 -24.41 47.67
C GLU A 184 50.99 -24.40 49.20
N ARG A 185 50.09 -23.55 49.71
CA ARG A 185 49.75 -23.53 51.15
C ARG A 185 49.05 -24.80 51.60
N GLU A 186 48.10 -25.31 50.80
CA GLU A 186 47.41 -26.57 51.07
C GLU A 186 48.37 -27.75 51.04
N TYR A 187 49.26 -27.80 50.04
CA TYR A 187 50.31 -28.82 49.96
C TYR A 187 51.21 -28.81 51.20
N LYS A 188 51.66 -27.63 51.66
CA LYS A 188 52.46 -27.49 52.89
C LYS A 188 51.67 -27.94 54.13
N ARG A 189 50.39 -27.57 54.24
CA ARG A 189 49.53 -27.99 55.36
C ARG A 189 49.41 -29.52 55.40
N PHE A 190 49.09 -30.16 54.28
CA PHE A 190 48.97 -31.62 54.20
C PHE A 190 50.29 -32.34 54.45
N SER A 191 51.41 -31.76 54.00
CA SER A 191 52.75 -32.32 54.26
C SER A 191 53.07 -32.33 55.77
N VAL A 192 52.79 -31.23 56.46
CA VAL A 192 53.00 -31.14 57.93
C VAL A 192 52.09 -32.12 58.66
N GLU A 193 50.82 -32.22 58.27
CA GLU A 193 49.87 -33.14 58.88
C GLU A 193 50.25 -34.62 58.69
N LEU A 194 50.77 -34.97 57.50
CA LEU A 194 51.32 -36.30 57.25
C LEU A 194 52.55 -36.60 58.12
N GLU A 195 53.43 -35.63 58.33
CA GLU A 195 54.58 -35.80 59.22
C GLU A 195 54.14 -35.95 60.68
N THR A 196 53.19 -35.15 61.17
CA THR A 196 52.69 -35.29 62.55
C THR A 196 52.05 -36.66 62.77
N LEU A 197 51.22 -37.14 61.84
CA LEU A 197 50.61 -38.47 61.93
C LEU A 197 51.65 -39.60 61.89
N ARG A 198 52.74 -39.45 61.11
CA ARG A 198 53.85 -40.41 61.13
C ARG A 198 54.56 -40.45 62.49
N HIS A 199 54.82 -39.31 63.11
CA HIS A 199 55.44 -39.25 64.44
C HIS A 199 54.53 -39.85 65.52
N GLU A 200 53.22 -39.58 65.47
CA GLU A 200 52.25 -40.17 66.39
C GLU A 200 52.16 -41.69 66.23
N ARG A 201 52.14 -42.20 64.99
CA ARG A 201 52.17 -43.65 64.73
C ARG A 201 53.41 -44.31 65.34
N LEU A 202 54.58 -43.71 65.15
CA LEU A 202 55.84 -44.24 65.66
C LEU A 202 55.86 -44.24 67.20
N ARG A 203 55.35 -43.17 67.84
CA ARG A 203 55.20 -43.09 69.30
C ARG A 203 54.25 -44.18 69.83
N LEU A 204 53.14 -44.45 69.15
CA LEU A 204 52.21 -45.50 69.53
C LEU A 204 52.80 -46.91 69.33
N GLU A 205 53.60 -47.12 68.30
CA GLU A 205 54.33 -48.38 68.09
C GLU A 205 55.33 -48.64 69.23
N GLU A 206 56.07 -47.61 69.67
CA GLU A 206 57.00 -47.70 70.80
C GLU A 206 56.29 -48.02 72.13
N THR A 207 55.16 -47.36 72.43
CA THR A 207 54.40 -47.66 73.65
C THR A 207 53.83 -49.07 73.62
N GLN A 208 53.35 -49.53 72.47
CA GLN A 208 52.87 -50.90 72.29
C GLN A 208 54.00 -51.92 72.49
N ALA A 209 55.20 -51.65 71.98
CA ALA A 209 56.38 -52.49 72.18
C ALA A 209 56.78 -52.56 73.67
N ARG A 210 56.77 -51.42 74.38
CA ARG A 210 57.04 -51.38 75.82
C ARG A 210 56.04 -52.23 76.60
N VAL A 211 54.74 -52.07 76.37
CA VAL A 211 53.69 -52.85 77.05
C VAL A 211 53.82 -54.35 76.74
N ARG A 212 54.16 -54.73 75.50
CA ARG A 212 54.44 -56.13 75.17
C ARG A 212 55.61 -56.69 75.99
N ASN A 213 56.70 -55.95 76.11
CA ASN A 213 57.88 -56.38 76.88
C ASN A 213 57.57 -56.50 78.38
N GLU A 214 56.82 -55.55 78.94
CA GLU A 214 56.35 -55.61 80.33
C GLU A 214 55.46 -56.83 80.57
N ASN A 215 54.57 -57.16 79.63
CA ASN A 215 53.70 -58.34 79.73
C ASN A 215 54.48 -59.66 79.68
N VAL A 216 55.55 -59.73 78.87
CA VAL A 216 56.47 -60.88 78.84
C VAL A 216 57.21 -61.03 80.19
N ALA A 217 57.71 -59.92 80.75
CA ALA A 217 58.42 -59.92 82.03
C ALA A 217 57.51 -60.29 83.22
N LEU A 218 56.27 -59.79 83.22
CA LEU A 218 55.28 -60.17 84.23
C LEU A 218 54.88 -61.66 84.09
N SER A 219 54.72 -62.16 82.87
CA SER A 219 54.43 -63.57 82.62
C SER A 219 55.56 -64.48 83.13
N SER A 220 56.84 -64.12 82.90
CA SER A 220 57.95 -64.89 83.45
C SER A 220 58.00 -64.82 84.98
N ARG A 221 57.67 -63.66 85.57
CA ARG A 221 57.65 -63.51 87.04
C ARG A 221 56.53 -64.30 87.70
N VAL A 222 55.35 -64.36 87.08
CA VAL A 222 54.26 -65.23 87.53
C VAL A 222 54.70 -66.70 87.49
N GLN A 223 55.37 -67.12 86.41
CA GLN A 223 55.87 -68.48 86.29
C GLN A 223 56.93 -68.84 87.35
N GLU A 224 57.84 -67.91 87.68
CA GLU A 224 58.80 -68.07 88.78
C GLU A 224 58.10 -68.19 90.14
N LEU A 225 57.08 -67.36 90.40
CA LEU A 225 56.31 -67.41 91.65
C LEU A 225 55.46 -68.67 91.76
N GLU A 226 54.92 -69.18 90.66
CA GLU A 226 54.24 -70.48 90.63
C GLU A 226 55.20 -71.63 90.96
N GLN A 227 56.44 -71.57 90.45
CA GLN A 227 57.47 -72.56 90.79
C GLN A 227 57.92 -72.46 92.25
N SER A 228 58.09 -71.24 92.78
CA SER A 228 58.48 -71.04 94.20
C SER A 228 57.36 -71.44 95.16
N LEU A 229 56.10 -71.15 94.83
CA LEU A 229 54.93 -71.65 95.56
C LEU A 229 54.87 -73.17 95.58
N LYS A 230 55.18 -73.82 94.45
CA LYS A 230 55.22 -75.28 94.36
C LYS A 230 56.34 -75.87 95.23
N ALA A 231 57.49 -75.21 95.31
CA ALA A 231 58.60 -75.59 96.19
C ALA A 231 58.26 -75.38 97.68
N LEU A 232 57.68 -74.23 98.05
CA LEU A 232 57.22 -73.95 99.42
C LEU A 232 56.12 -74.91 99.88
N LYS A 233 55.20 -75.28 98.99
CA LYS A 233 54.17 -76.29 99.26
C LYS A 233 54.75 -77.69 99.50
N GLN A 234 55.93 -78.01 98.95
CA GLN A 234 56.66 -79.24 99.26
C GLN A 234 57.41 -79.18 100.60
N VAL A 235 57.77 -77.98 101.08
CA VAL A 235 58.43 -77.78 102.39
C VAL A 235 57.40 -77.73 103.53
N GLY A 236 56.19 -77.25 103.27
CA GLY A 236 55.11 -77.10 104.27
C GLY A 236 54.46 -78.40 104.79
N ASP A 237 54.81 -79.57 104.28
CA ASP A 237 54.35 -80.86 104.83
C ASP A 237 55.21 -81.36 106.02
N SER A 238 56.23 -80.59 106.46
CA SER A 238 57.18 -81.07 107.49
C SER A 238 57.34 -80.24 108.76
N GLU A 239 56.75 -79.06 108.95
CA GLU A 239 56.88 -78.36 110.25
C GLU A 239 55.79 -77.29 110.48
N ALA A 240 55.02 -77.43 111.56
CA ALA A 240 54.02 -76.44 111.97
C ALA A 240 54.62 -75.45 112.99
N GLY A 241 54.70 -74.16 112.63
CA GLY A 241 55.15 -73.13 113.58
C GLY A 241 54.94 -71.69 113.11
N LEU A 242 53.70 -71.19 113.23
CA LEU A 242 53.18 -69.78 113.21
C LEU A 242 53.74 -68.69 112.26
N VAL A 243 55.00 -68.71 111.81
CA VAL A 243 55.56 -67.81 110.77
C VAL A 243 55.01 -68.18 109.38
N ASP A 244 54.60 -69.43 109.22
CA ASP A 244 54.10 -70.01 107.97
C ASP A 244 52.67 -69.55 107.60
N LYS A 245 51.82 -69.24 108.59
CA LYS A 245 50.44 -68.77 108.31
C LYS A 245 50.42 -67.35 107.75
N THR A 246 51.31 -66.48 108.23
CA THR A 246 51.43 -65.11 107.74
C THR A 246 52.00 -65.09 106.33
N GLN A 247 53.03 -65.88 106.05
CA GLN A 247 53.59 -66.05 104.71
C GLN A 247 52.59 -66.72 103.75
N LEU A 248 51.83 -67.72 104.20
CA LEU A 248 50.77 -68.35 103.41
C LEU A 248 49.63 -67.38 103.11
N LEU A 249 49.22 -66.55 104.08
CA LEU A 249 48.22 -65.50 103.87
C LEU A 249 48.72 -64.44 102.89
N GLU A 250 49.98 -64.03 102.99
CA GLU A 250 50.61 -63.07 102.08
C GLU A 250 50.77 -63.61 100.66
N LEU A 251 51.13 -64.88 100.50
CA LEU A 251 51.13 -65.57 99.21
C LEU A 251 49.73 -65.72 98.64
N LYS A 252 48.72 -65.96 99.48
CA LYS A 252 47.33 -66.05 99.06
C LYS A 252 46.79 -64.70 98.57
N THR A 253 47.08 -63.61 99.28
CA THR A 253 46.71 -62.25 98.84
C THR A 253 47.43 -61.84 97.57
N GLN A 254 48.70 -62.20 97.41
CA GLN A 254 49.43 -62.02 96.15
C GLN A 254 48.81 -62.82 95.00
N LEU A 255 48.42 -64.07 95.23
CA LEU A 255 47.78 -64.90 94.20
C LEU A 255 46.39 -64.35 93.82
N GLU A 256 45.60 -63.88 94.79
CA GLU A 256 44.33 -63.19 94.55
C GLU A 256 44.54 -61.87 93.79
N HIS A 257 45.60 -61.11 94.11
CA HIS A 257 45.99 -59.91 93.37
C HIS A 257 46.35 -60.23 91.92
N PHE A 258 47.22 -61.22 91.66
CA PHE A 258 47.58 -61.64 90.30
C PHE A 258 46.39 -62.19 89.52
N ARG A 259 45.45 -62.90 90.15
CA ARG A 259 44.19 -63.31 89.49
C ARG A 259 43.33 -62.11 89.10
N ALA A 260 43.23 -61.11 89.98
CA ALA A 260 42.52 -59.89 89.67
C ALA A 260 43.21 -59.12 88.52
N GLU A 261 44.54 -59.05 88.51
CA GLU A 261 45.31 -58.44 87.42
C GLU A 261 45.17 -59.20 86.09
N TYR A 262 45.24 -60.54 86.12
CA TYR A 262 44.99 -61.37 84.94
C TYR A 262 43.60 -61.13 84.37
N THR A 263 42.58 -61.10 85.22
CA THR A 263 41.19 -60.85 84.80
C THR A 263 41.04 -59.43 84.22
N ARG A 264 41.69 -58.42 84.82
CA ARG A 264 41.73 -57.07 84.26
C ARG A 264 42.40 -57.05 82.89
N ALA A 265 43.58 -57.65 82.75
CA ALA A 265 44.31 -57.73 81.49
C ALA A 265 43.52 -58.46 80.40
N GLN A 266 42.83 -59.56 80.75
CA GLN A 266 41.94 -60.29 79.85
C GLN A 266 40.76 -59.43 79.38
N ASN A 267 40.15 -58.66 80.29
CA ASN A 267 39.10 -57.71 79.93
C ASN A 267 39.62 -56.59 79.02
N THR A 268 40.80 -56.04 79.31
CA THR A 268 41.45 -55.04 78.44
C THR A 268 41.75 -55.59 77.05
N LEU A 269 42.24 -56.83 76.96
CA LEU A 269 42.48 -57.50 75.68
C LEU A 269 41.18 -57.67 74.87
N ARG A 270 40.07 -58.04 75.55
CA ARG A 270 38.76 -58.17 74.90
C ARG A 270 38.27 -56.84 74.35
N VAL A 271 38.42 -55.75 75.11
CA VAL A 271 38.06 -54.39 74.69
C VAL A 271 38.90 -53.96 73.49
N ALA A 272 40.23 -54.12 73.57
CA ALA A 272 41.13 -53.81 72.45
C ALA A 272 40.80 -54.62 71.19
N GLN A 273 40.38 -55.89 71.33
CA GLN A 273 39.96 -56.71 70.20
C GLN A 273 38.63 -56.24 69.59
N SER A 274 37.67 -55.78 70.40
CA SER A 274 36.45 -55.17 69.87
C SER A 274 36.72 -53.84 69.17
N GLU A 275 37.59 -52.99 69.73
CA GLU A 275 38.00 -51.72 69.12
C GLU A 275 38.73 -51.95 67.79
N ALA A 276 39.63 -52.94 67.71
CA ALA A 276 40.31 -53.28 66.47
C ALA A 276 39.34 -53.73 65.36
N LYS A 277 38.29 -54.50 65.72
CA LYS A 277 37.23 -54.87 64.77
C LYS A 277 36.39 -53.67 64.34
N GLN A 278 36.12 -52.75 65.26
CA GLN A 278 35.42 -51.50 64.94
C GLN A 278 36.24 -50.64 63.97
N PHE A 279 37.53 -50.42 64.24
CA PHE A 279 38.42 -49.69 63.33
C PHE A 279 38.53 -50.36 61.97
N GLN A 280 38.54 -51.70 61.91
CA GLN A 280 38.52 -52.42 60.64
C GLN A 280 37.22 -52.17 59.86
N ALA A 281 36.07 -52.19 60.52
CA ALA A 281 34.78 -51.89 59.89
C ALA A 281 34.73 -50.44 59.39
N GLU A 282 35.14 -49.48 60.23
CA GLU A 282 35.23 -48.05 59.88
C GLU A 282 36.17 -47.85 58.68
N TRP A 283 37.35 -48.47 58.66
CA TRP A 283 38.27 -48.44 57.52
C TRP A 283 37.62 -48.92 56.22
N THR A 284 36.95 -50.07 56.25
CA THR A 284 36.27 -50.60 55.05
C THR A 284 35.13 -49.69 54.58
N GLN A 285 34.42 -49.06 55.50
CA GLN A 285 33.37 -48.10 55.19
C GLN A 285 33.94 -46.84 54.56
N THR A 286 35.00 -46.25 55.12
CA THR A 286 35.67 -45.07 54.55
C THR A 286 36.25 -45.39 53.18
N GLN A 287 36.82 -46.58 52.99
CA GLN A 287 37.33 -47.02 51.69
C GLN A 287 36.23 -47.08 50.63
N LYS A 288 35.04 -47.58 50.99
CA LYS A 288 33.87 -47.60 50.10
C LYS A 288 33.38 -46.18 49.77
N ILE A 289 33.27 -45.30 50.76
CA ILE A 289 32.88 -43.90 50.53
C ILE A 289 33.87 -43.22 49.57
N LEU A 290 35.17 -43.47 49.74
CA LEU A 290 36.20 -42.95 48.85
C LEU A 290 36.11 -43.52 47.42
N SER A 291 35.76 -44.79 47.24
CA SER A 291 35.54 -45.35 45.88
C SER A 291 34.32 -44.73 45.21
N ASP A 292 33.23 -44.57 45.96
CA ASP A 292 31.99 -43.99 45.46
C ASP A 292 32.22 -42.52 45.05
N ALA A 293 32.90 -41.73 45.91
CA ALA A 293 33.27 -40.35 45.61
C ALA A 293 34.19 -40.23 44.38
N ARG A 294 35.12 -41.18 44.17
CA ARG A 294 35.96 -41.21 42.96
C ARG A 294 35.14 -41.45 41.70
N SER A 295 34.19 -42.37 41.74
CA SER A 295 33.29 -42.62 40.61
C SER A 295 32.40 -41.41 40.29
N GLU A 296 31.89 -40.74 41.32
CA GLU A 296 31.10 -39.51 41.16
C GLU A 296 31.93 -38.38 40.52
N ILE A 297 33.20 -38.22 40.93
CA ILE A 297 34.11 -37.25 40.31
C ILE A 297 34.35 -37.58 38.82
N GLU A 298 34.50 -38.85 38.46
CA GLU A 298 34.65 -39.26 37.05
C GLU A 298 33.40 -38.96 36.22
N ASP A 299 32.22 -39.22 36.78
CA ASP A 299 30.94 -38.88 36.13
C ASP A 299 30.76 -37.36 35.96
N LEU A 300 31.09 -36.57 36.99
CA LEU A 300 31.08 -35.10 36.91
C LEU A 300 32.05 -34.58 35.85
N LYS A 301 33.26 -35.16 35.76
CA LYS A 301 34.23 -34.82 34.69
C LYS A 301 33.68 -35.14 33.30
N ARG A 302 32.99 -36.27 33.14
CA ARG A 302 32.35 -36.64 31.88
C ARG A 302 31.22 -35.67 31.51
N MET A 303 30.37 -35.31 32.47
CA MET A 303 29.31 -34.32 32.26
C MET A 303 29.87 -32.94 31.93
N LEU A 304 30.94 -32.50 32.60
CA LEU A 304 31.61 -31.23 32.31
C LEU A 304 32.20 -31.24 30.89
N SER A 305 32.86 -32.33 30.50
CA SER A 305 33.43 -32.47 29.15
C SER A 305 32.33 -32.43 28.07
N GLN A 306 31.18 -33.08 28.33
CA GLN A 306 30.03 -33.02 27.44
C GLN A 306 29.43 -31.61 27.36
N ALA A 307 29.28 -30.92 28.50
CA ALA A 307 28.78 -29.55 28.54
C ALA A 307 29.71 -28.59 27.79
N GLN A 308 31.03 -28.77 27.91
CA GLN A 308 32.02 -28.01 27.16
C GLN A 308 31.94 -28.25 25.66
N ALA A 309 31.79 -29.52 25.22
CA ALA A 309 31.59 -29.85 23.81
C ALA A 309 30.29 -29.23 23.25
N ASN A 310 29.19 -29.33 24.00
CA ASN A 310 27.91 -28.72 23.61
C ASN A 310 28.03 -27.18 23.53
N SER A 311 28.76 -26.55 24.45
CA SER A 311 29.00 -25.11 24.43
C SER A 311 29.76 -24.67 23.17
N VAL A 312 30.77 -25.43 22.75
CA VAL A 312 31.51 -25.15 21.50
C VAL A 312 30.60 -25.31 20.28
N GLN A 313 29.81 -26.39 20.23
CA GLN A 313 28.85 -26.61 19.13
C GLN A 313 27.82 -25.47 19.03
N LEU A 314 27.24 -25.06 20.15
CA LEU A 314 26.28 -23.94 20.18
C LEU A 314 26.93 -22.63 19.72
N LYS A 315 28.20 -22.37 20.06
CA LYS A 315 28.93 -21.19 19.56
C LYS A 315 29.09 -21.25 18.04
N GLU A 316 29.53 -22.38 17.49
CA GLU A 316 29.67 -22.55 16.05
C GLU A 316 28.33 -22.41 15.31
N GLU A 317 27.24 -22.96 15.86
CA GLU A 317 25.90 -22.82 15.29
C GLU A 317 25.43 -21.37 15.32
N THR A 318 25.69 -20.66 16.42
CA THR A 318 25.36 -19.23 16.55
C THR A 318 26.13 -18.40 15.53
N GLU A 319 27.44 -18.65 15.37
CA GLU A 319 28.28 -17.98 14.36
C GLU A 319 27.81 -18.27 12.93
N ARG A 320 27.42 -19.51 12.63
CA ARG A 320 26.83 -19.87 11.33
C ARG A 320 25.53 -19.12 11.07
N ILE A 321 24.62 -19.08 12.03
CA ILE A 321 23.35 -18.35 11.91
C ILE A 321 23.60 -16.85 11.74
N CYS A 322 24.51 -16.26 12.51
CA CYS A 322 24.90 -14.87 12.36
C CYS A 322 25.42 -14.57 10.95
N PHE A 323 26.30 -15.42 10.41
CA PHE A 323 26.83 -15.27 9.06
C PHE A 323 25.74 -15.41 7.98
N GLU A 324 24.83 -16.37 8.12
CA GLU A 324 23.70 -16.54 7.20
C GLU A 324 22.76 -15.33 7.19
N VAL A 325 22.42 -14.82 8.38
CA VAL A 325 21.59 -13.61 8.52
C VAL A 325 22.30 -12.39 7.94
N GLU A 326 23.59 -12.23 8.19
CA GLU A 326 24.37 -11.12 7.63
C GLU A 326 24.41 -11.17 6.09
N ASN A 327 24.61 -12.35 5.51
CA ASN A 327 24.59 -12.51 4.06
C ASN A 327 23.20 -12.27 3.46
N ARG A 328 22.14 -12.69 4.15
CA ARG A 328 20.76 -12.40 3.73
C ARG A 328 20.48 -10.90 3.75
N LEU A 329 20.91 -10.21 4.81
CA LEU A 329 20.80 -8.75 4.92
C LEU A 329 21.60 -8.04 3.82
N LYS A 330 22.83 -8.47 3.53
CA LYS A 330 23.63 -7.94 2.42
C LYS A 330 22.91 -8.09 1.09
N THR A 331 22.35 -9.27 0.81
CA THR A 331 21.62 -9.52 -0.44
C THR A 331 20.36 -8.65 -0.54
N GLN A 332 19.55 -8.60 0.52
CA GLN A 332 18.35 -7.76 0.57
C GLN A 332 18.68 -6.26 0.43
N SER A 333 19.79 -5.80 1.02
CA SER A 333 20.25 -4.42 0.88
C SER A 333 20.64 -4.08 -0.57
N ALA A 334 21.31 -5.00 -1.26
CA ALA A 334 21.70 -4.83 -2.66
C ALA A 334 20.48 -4.78 -3.60
N GLU A 335 19.49 -5.65 -3.37
CA GLU A 335 18.21 -5.64 -4.08
C GLU A 335 17.46 -4.32 -3.85
N LEU A 336 17.41 -3.82 -2.61
CA LEU A 336 16.76 -2.55 -2.27
C LEU A 336 17.43 -1.38 -3.02
N GLU A 337 18.75 -1.33 -3.06
CA GLU A 337 19.48 -0.32 -3.84
C GLU A 337 19.25 -0.43 -5.36
N GLU A 338 19.07 -1.65 -5.88
CA GLU A 338 18.66 -1.83 -7.28
C GLU A 338 17.25 -1.31 -7.54
N TRP A 339 16.30 -1.56 -6.64
CA TRP A 339 14.94 -1.02 -6.74
C TRP A 339 14.89 0.49 -6.65
N LYS A 340 15.71 1.10 -5.76
CA LYS A 340 15.88 2.56 -5.71
C LYS A 340 16.40 3.12 -7.03
N ARG A 341 17.42 2.48 -7.63
CA ARG A 341 17.94 2.87 -8.94
C ARG A 341 16.85 2.80 -10.02
N LYS A 342 16.13 1.68 -10.11
CA LYS A 342 15.01 1.53 -11.07
C LYS A 342 13.91 2.56 -10.87
N ALA A 343 13.56 2.86 -9.61
CA ALA A 343 12.56 3.89 -9.29
C ALA A 343 13.00 5.28 -9.76
N ASN A 344 14.28 5.64 -9.56
CA ASN A 344 14.86 6.89 -10.03
C ASN A 344 14.88 6.96 -11.58
N ASP A 345 15.20 5.86 -12.26
CA ASP A 345 15.18 5.78 -13.71
C ASP A 345 13.76 5.96 -14.27
N TRP A 346 12.76 5.30 -13.65
CA TRP A 346 11.36 5.47 -14.02
C TRP A 346 10.86 6.89 -13.78
N SER A 347 11.22 7.50 -12.65
CA SER A 347 10.89 8.90 -12.34
C SER A 347 11.47 9.86 -13.37
N THR A 348 12.75 9.66 -13.74
CA THR A 348 13.44 10.47 -14.75
C THR A 348 12.80 10.31 -16.13
N ASN A 349 12.47 9.07 -16.52
CA ASN A 349 11.82 8.81 -17.80
C ASN A 349 10.39 9.37 -17.84
N TYR A 350 9.63 9.23 -16.75
CA TYR A 350 8.31 9.84 -16.63
C TYR A 350 8.39 11.36 -16.79
N PHE A 351 9.33 12.02 -16.10
CA PHE A 351 9.54 13.46 -16.23
C PHE A 351 9.89 13.87 -17.68
N LYS A 352 10.75 13.11 -18.37
CA LYS A 352 11.06 13.35 -19.79
C LYS A 352 9.81 13.29 -20.67
N VAL A 353 8.98 12.26 -20.50
CA VAL A 353 7.74 12.09 -21.27
C VAL A 353 6.74 13.22 -20.99
N VAL A 354 6.60 13.63 -19.72
CA VAL A 354 5.74 14.76 -19.35
C VAL A 354 6.21 16.04 -20.05
N LYS A 355 7.51 16.34 -20.00
CA LYS A 355 8.10 17.52 -20.65
C LYS A 355 7.92 17.50 -22.17
N GLU A 356 8.12 16.35 -22.82
CA GLU A 356 7.87 16.18 -24.25
C GLU A 356 6.39 16.39 -24.60
N ASN A 357 5.48 15.86 -23.77
CA ASN A 357 4.05 16.04 -23.98
C ASN A 357 3.60 17.50 -23.80
N GLU A 358 4.16 18.22 -22.84
CA GLU A 358 3.96 19.67 -22.68
C GLU A 358 4.47 20.44 -23.90
N PHE A 359 5.66 20.11 -24.40
CA PHE A 359 6.20 20.72 -25.61
C PHE A 359 5.30 20.47 -26.84
N LEU A 360 4.84 19.23 -27.04
CA LEU A 360 3.94 18.89 -28.14
C LEU A 360 2.59 19.60 -28.02
N ARG A 361 2.03 19.71 -26.81
CA ARG A 361 0.80 20.48 -26.56
C ARG A 361 0.99 21.96 -26.86
N GLY A 362 2.12 22.54 -26.45
CA GLY A 362 2.48 23.92 -26.80
C GLY A 362 2.51 24.14 -28.30
N ARG A 363 3.23 23.28 -29.03
CA ARG A 363 3.32 23.34 -30.49
C ARG A 363 1.97 23.20 -31.19
N GLN A 364 1.13 22.26 -30.74
CA GLN A 364 -0.22 22.09 -31.28
C GLN A 364 -1.10 23.33 -31.03
N SER A 365 -0.98 23.94 -29.86
CA SER A 365 -1.70 25.18 -29.54
C SER A 365 -1.27 26.34 -30.44
N GLU A 366 0.04 26.49 -30.69
CA GLU A 366 0.58 27.51 -31.60
C GLU A 366 0.09 27.29 -33.04
N GLU A 367 0.08 26.04 -33.52
CA GLU A 367 -0.42 25.70 -34.85
C GLU A 367 -1.92 26.02 -34.99
N LEU A 368 -2.74 25.64 -34.00
CA LEU A 368 -4.16 25.97 -33.98
C LEU A 368 -4.41 27.48 -33.98
N GLU A 369 -3.64 28.26 -33.22
CA GLU A 369 -3.76 29.71 -33.22
C GLU A 369 -3.34 30.31 -34.56
N SER A 370 -2.27 29.80 -35.18
CA SER A 370 -1.85 30.24 -36.51
C SER A 370 -2.93 29.98 -37.58
N LEU A 371 -3.60 28.83 -37.52
CA LEU A 371 -4.71 28.48 -38.41
C LEU A 371 -5.94 29.34 -38.13
N ARG A 372 -6.23 29.62 -36.86
CA ARG A 372 -7.32 30.52 -36.44
C ARG A 372 -7.12 31.91 -37.02
N VAL A 373 -5.93 32.48 -36.87
CA VAL A 373 -5.57 33.80 -37.41
C VAL A 373 -5.67 33.80 -38.94
N ARG A 374 -5.15 32.78 -39.62
CA ARG A 374 -5.26 32.64 -41.09
C ARG A 374 -6.71 32.55 -41.55
N ASN A 375 -7.56 31.80 -40.84
CA ASN A 375 -8.98 31.68 -41.16
C ASN A 375 -9.70 33.02 -40.98
N GLN A 376 -9.41 33.76 -39.91
CA GLN A 376 -9.91 35.12 -39.70
C GLN A 376 -9.50 36.09 -40.83
N GLN A 377 -8.25 36.00 -41.28
CA GLN A 377 -7.76 36.80 -42.42
C GLN A 377 -8.52 36.47 -43.70
N LEU A 378 -8.69 35.17 -44.02
CA LEU A 378 -9.46 34.73 -45.19
C LEU A 378 -10.93 35.15 -45.12
N SER A 379 -11.56 35.08 -43.95
CA SER A 379 -12.93 35.56 -43.74
C SER A 379 -13.03 37.06 -44.00
N THR A 380 -12.06 37.85 -43.52
CA THR A 380 -11.98 39.28 -43.77
C THR A 380 -11.81 39.59 -45.27
N GLN A 381 -10.94 38.85 -45.97
CA GLN A 381 -10.76 38.99 -47.43
C GLN A 381 -12.04 38.64 -48.19
N PHE A 382 -12.74 37.58 -47.78
CA PHE A 382 -14.00 37.19 -48.38
C PHE A 382 -15.08 38.26 -48.20
N GLU A 383 -15.22 38.84 -47.01
CA GLU A 383 -16.13 39.97 -46.79
C GLU A 383 -15.79 41.19 -47.66
N GLN A 384 -14.50 41.50 -47.81
CA GLN A 384 -14.06 42.58 -48.70
C GLN A 384 -14.44 42.29 -50.16
N ALA A 385 -14.18 41.07 -50.65
CA ALA A 385 -14.57 40.65 -51.99
C ALA A 385 -16.09 40.70 -52.19
N GLN A 386 -16.89 40.26 -51.20
CA GLN A 386 -18.35 40.40 -51.25
C GLN A 386 -18.82 41.86 -51.33
N ARG A 387 -18.18 42.77 -50.58
CA ARG A 387 -18.49 44.21 -50.67
C ARG A 387 -18.14 44.78 -52.05
N GLN A 388 -17.01 44.37 -52.62
CA GLN A 388 -16.62 44.77 -53.98
C GLN A 388 -17.64 44.27 -55.02
N ILE A 389 -18.06 43.00 -54.95
CA ILE A 389 -19.09 42.43 -55.84
C ILE A 389 -20.40 43.23 -55.75
N LYS A 390 -20.86 43.55 -54.52
CA LYS A 390 -22.05 44.40 -54.32
C LYS A 390 -21.87 45.78 -54.95
N GLY A 391 -20.68 46.38 -54.81
CA GLY A 391 -20.33 47.64 -55.45
C GLY A 391 -20.40 47.57 -56.97
N PHE A 392 -19.82 46.54 -57.59
CA PHE A 392 -19.88 46.33 -59.04
C PHE A 392 -21.31 46.07 -59.54
N LEU A 393 -22.11 45.30 -58.80
CA LEU A 393 -23.52 45.08 -59.15
C LEU A 393 -24.30 46.39 -59.15
N ALA A 394 -24.17 47.22 -58.12
CA ALA A 394 -24.83 48.52 -58.06
C ALA A 394 -24.39 49.45 -59.20
N GLN A 395 -23.09 49.45 -59.55
CA GLN A 395 -22.58 50.19 -60.71
C GLN A 395 -23.18 49.67 -62.02
N SER A 396 -23.26 48.35 -62.19
CA SER A 396 -23.87 47.73 -63.37
C SER A 396 -25.36 48.07 -63.50
N GLU A 397 -26.12 48.01 -62.41
CA GLU A 397 -27.52 48.41 -62.37
C GLU A 397 -27.70 49.89 -62.72
N GLN A 398 -26.83 50.77 -62.20
CA GLN A 398 -26.84 52.18 -62.54
C GLN A 398 -26.53 52.41 -64.02
N GLN A 399 -25.56 51.70 -64.60
CA GLN A 399 -25.26 51.75 -66.02
C GLN A 399 -26.45 51.26 -66.86
N GLU A 400 -27.11 50.19 -66.46
CA GLU A 400 -28.32 49.67 -67.13
C GLU A 400 -29.46 50.70 -67.08
N LEU A 401 -29.67 51.37 -65.94
CA LEU A 401 -30.64 52.45 -65.80
C LEU A 401 -30.32 53.64 -66.71
N ILE A 402 -29.04 54.04 -66.80
CA ILE A 402 -28.59 55.10 -67.70
C ILE A 402 -28.86 54.70 -69.16
N GLN A 403 -28.51 53.47 -69.56
CA GLN A 403 -28.78 52.98 -70.90
C GLN A 403 -30.28 52.95 -71.22
N LYS A 404 -31.11 52.49 -70.28
CA LYS A 404 -32.59 52.52 -70.42
C LYS A 404 -33.11 53.95 -70.58
N ARG A 405 -32.61 54.91 -69.80
CA ARG A 405 -32.95 56.34 -69.94
C ARG A 405 -32.54 56.89 -71.31
N MET A 406 -31.32 56.58 -71.77
CA MET A 406 -30.85 57.01 -73.08
C MET A 406 -31.71 56.44 -74.21
N LYS A 407 -32.10 55.16 -74.16
CA LYS A 407 -33.02 54.55 -75.12
C LYS A 407 -34.37 55.26 -75.13
N ALA A 408 -34.97 55.50 -73.96
CA ALA A 408 -36.25 56.20 -73.85
C ALA A 408 -36.18 57.63 -74.39
N VAL A 409 -35.08 58.36 -74.13
CA VAL A 409 -34.85 59.70 -74.69
C VAL A 409 -34.71 59.65 -76.21
N GLN A 410 -34.01 58.64 -76.74
CA GLN A 410 -33.87 58.45 -78.18
C GLN A 410 -35.22 58.14 -78.85
N GLU A 411 -36.01 57.22 -78.29
CA GLU A 411 -37.36 56.89 -78.77
C GLU A 411 -38.27 58.14 -78.73
N LEU A 412 -38.19 58.94 -77.67
CA LEU A 412 -38.93 60.19 -77.56
C LEU A 412 -38.50 61.19 -78.65
N ALA A 413 -37.20 61.36 -78.88
CA ALA A 413 -36.69 62.23 -79.95
C ALA A 413 -37.13 61.77 -81.35
N GLU A 414 -37.15 60.45 -81.60
CA GLU A 414 -37.68 59.88 -82.85
C GLU A 414 -39.17 60.16 -83.00
N LYS A 415 -39.97 60.04 -81.93
CA LYS A 415 -41.39 60.39 -81.94
C LYS A 415 -41.65 61.88 -82.14
N GLU A 416 -40.86 62.74 -81.51
CA GLU A 416 -40.91 64.19 -81.74
C GLU A 416 -40.56 64.55 -83.19
N ALA A 417 -39.57 63.89 -83.78
CA ALA A 417 -39.22 64.08 -85.19
C ALA A 417 -40.34 63.61 -86.13
N GLN A 418 -40.94 62.44 -85.87
CA GLN A 418 -42.11 61.94 -86.59
C GLN A 418 -43.28 62.92 -86.48
N LEU A 419 -43.55 63.45 -85.29
CA LEU A 419 -44.60 64.43 -85.06
C LEU A 419 -44.34 65.72 -85.86
N LYS A 420 -43.11 66.24 -85.85
CA LYS A 420 -42.73 67.41 -86.66
C LYS A 420 -42.97 67.19 -88.15
N MET A 421 -42.62 66.01 -88.69
CA MET A 421 -42.91 65.69 -90.09
C MET A 421 -44.41 65.62 -90.38
N LEU A 422 -45.21 65.01 -89.48
CA LEU A 422 -46.66 64.96 -89.63
C LEU A 422 -47.30 66.35 -89.57
N VAL A 423 -46.84 67.22 -88.66
CA VAL A 423 -47.30 68.62 -88.58
C VAL A 423 -46.93 69.37 -89.86
N GLN A 424 -45.71 69.21 -90.39
CA GLN A 424 -45.32 69.82 -91.65
C GLN A 424 -46.16 69.32 -92.82
N LYS A 425 -46.46 68.01 -92.86
CA LYS A 425 -47.36 67.43 -93.87
C LYS A 425 -48.78 67.97 -93.73
N GLN A 426 -49.28 68.11 -92.51
CA GLN A 426 -50.57 68.73 -92.23
C GLN A 426 -50.61 70.18 -92.76
N GLN A 427 -49.62 71.00 -92.44
CA GLN A 427 -49.52 72.38 -92.96
C GLN A 427 -49.47 72.44 -94.50
N THR A 428 -48.82 71.44 -95.13
CA THR A 428 -48.78 71.33 -96.59
C THR A 428 -50.18 71.03 -97.14
N LEU A 429 -50.89 70.07 -96.56
CA LEU A 429 -52.27 69.74 -96.95
C LEU A 429 -53.23 70.91 -96.70
N GLU A 430 -53.10 71.62 -95.59
CA GLU A 430 -53.90 72.83 -95.29
C GLU A 430 -53.67 73.92 -96.35
N SER A 431 -52.43 74.14 -96.78
CA SER A 431 -52.15 75.11 -97.85
C SER A 431 -52.66 74.65 -99.22
N GLU A 432 -52.60 73.36 -99.55
CA GLU A 432 -53.24 72.79 -100.74
C GLU A 432 -54.78 72.92 -100.70
N ILE A 433 -55.41 72.69 -99.54
CA ILE A 433 -56.85 72.87 -99.34
C ILE A 433 -57.22 74.34 -99.58
N HIS A 434 -56.50 75.29 -98.98
CA HIS A 434 -56.76 76.71 -99.22
C HIS A 434 -56.59 77.11 -100.68
N LEU A 435 -55.60 76.55 -101.38
CA LEU A 435 -55.43 76.78 -102.81
C LEU A 435 -56.62 76.21 -103.62
N ARG A 436 -57.09 75.00 -103.28
CA ARG A 436 -58.29 74.39 -103.89
C ARG A 436 -59.55 75.20 -103.59
N GLU A 437 -59.68 75.74 -102.38
CA GLU A 437 -60.77 76.64 -101.99
C GLU A 437 -60.73 77.95 -102.79
N ASP A 438 -59.56 78.53 -103.01
CA ASP A 438 -59.36 79.70 -103.88
C ASP A 438 -59.74 79.40 -105.33
N ASP A 439 -59.32 78.26 -105.86
CA ASP A 439 -59.70 77.82 -107.21
C ASP A 439 -61.20 77.54 -107.33
N MET A 440 -61.81 76.93 -106.32
CA MET A 440 -63.26 76.74 -106.26
C MET A 440 -64.00 78.09 -106.21
N ARG A 441 -63.48 79.08 -105.49
CA ARG A 441 -63.99 80.46 -105.51
C ARG A 441 -63.92 81.07 -106.91
N LYS A 442 -62.83 80.84 -107.68
CA LYS A 442 -62.75 81.29 -109.08
C LYS A 442 -63.77 80.59 -109.96
N VAL A 443 -63.93 79.27 -109.83
CA VAL A 443 -64.93 78.51 -110.58
C VAL A 443 -66.35 79.00 -110.26
N LEU A 444 -66.64 79.30 -109.00
CA LEU A 444 -67.92 79.89 -108.60
C LEU A 444 -68.12 81.28 -109.21
N ALA A 445 -67.08 82.12 -109.25
CA ALA A 445 -67.15 83.42 -109.92
C ALA A 445 -67.34 83.28 -111.44
N GLU A 446 -66.66 82.33 -112.09
CA GLU A 446 -66.86 81.99 -113.50
C GLU A 446 -68.30 81.49 -113.75
N GLN A 447 -68.82 80.65 -112.86
CA GLN A 447 -70.20 80.20 -112.89
C GLN A 447 -71.17 81.39 -112.78
N GLU A 448 -70.95 82.32 -111.84
CA GLU A 448 -71.78 83.54 -111.72
C GLU A 448 -71.75 84.39 -113.01
N VAL A 449 -70.57 84.51 -113.65
CA VAL A 449 -70.45 85.23 -114.93
C VAL A 449 -71.26 84.53 -116.02
N VAL A 450 -71.11 83.21 -116.16
CA VAL A 450 -71.86 82.41 -117.14
C VAL A 450 -73.37 82.45 -116.85
N GLU A 451 -73.79 82.37 -115.59
CA GLU A 451 -75.19 82.55 -115.19
C GLU A 451 -75.70 83.94 -115.55
N GLY A 452 -74.89 84.99 -115.33
CA GLY A 452 -75.18 86.36 -115.76
C GLY A 452 -75.30 86.50 -117.28
N GLU A 453 -74.44 85.81 -118.04
CA GLU A 453 -74.51 85.74 -119.50
C GLU A 453 -75.75 84.97 -119.97
N ILE A 454 -76.12 83.87 -119.31
CA ILE A 454 -77.37 83.14 -119.57
C ILE A 454 -78.58 84.03 -119.29
N VAL A 455 -78.57 84.81 -118.21
CA VAL A 455 -79.64 85.77 -117.89
C VAL A 455 -79.73 86.84 -118.98
N LYS A 456 -78.61 87.40 -119.43
CA LYS A 456 -78.58 88.36 -120.55
C LYS A 456 -79.07 87.73 -121.86
N ALA A 457 -78.65 86.50 -122.16
CA ALA A 457 -79.10 85.75 -123.33
C ALA A 457 -80.60 85.44 -123.28
N LYS A 458 -81.14 85.09 -122.09
CA LYS A 458 -82.57 84.91 -121.87
C LYS A 458 -83.35 86.24 -121.99
N GLN A 459 -82.80 87.35 -121.51
CA GLN A 459 -83.40 88.68 -121.71
C GLN A 459 -83.38 89.11 -123.19
N ALA A 460 -82.29 88.84 -123.91
CA ALA A 460 -82.19 89.06 -125.35
C ALA A 460 -83.16 88.17 -126.15
N GLN A 461 -83.28 86.90 -125.77
CA GLN A 461 -84.28 85.98 -126.33
C GLN A 461 -85.70 86.48 -126.09
N LYS A 462 -86.01 86.99 -124.88
CA LYS A 462 -87.30 87.59 -124.55
C LYS A 462 -87.59 88.84 -125.39
N TYR A 463 -86.59 89.70 -125.60
CA TYR A 463 -86.70 90.91 -126.40
C TYR A 463 -86.91 90.61 -127.91
N LEU A 464 -86.22 89.59 -128.44
CA LEU A 464 -86.42 89.10 -129.82
C LEU A 464 -87.81 88.44 -130.00
N LEU A 465 -88.30 87.73 -128.97
CA LEU A 465 -89.67 87.19 -128.96
C LEU A 465 -90.75 88.28 -128.92
N GLU A 466 -90.46 89.45 -128.31
CA GLU A 466 -91.35 90.61 -128.31
C GLU A 466 -91.33 91.37 -129.64
N GLN A 467 -90.18 91.49 -130.33
CA GLN A 467 -90.12 92.08 -131.67
C GLN A 467 -90.89 91.26 -132.74
N ALA A 468 -90.91 89.93 -132.61
CA ALA A 468 -91.64 89.06 -133.54
C ALA A 468 -93.18 89.17 -133.41
N LYS A 469 -93.72 89.69 -132.31
CA LYS A 469 -95.18 89.72 -132.04
C LYS A 469 -95.93 90.95 -132.57
N MET A 470 -95.25 91.95 -133.15
CA MET A 470 -95.88 93.20 -133.61
C MET A 470 -96.29 93.24 -135.10
N LYS A 471 -96.14 92.16 -135.88
CA LYS A 471 -96.45 92.14 -137.33
C LYS A 471 -97.53 91.16 -137.83
N GLU A 472 -98.16 90.35 -136.98
CA GLU A 472 -99.31 89.52 -137.39
C GLU A 472 -100.42 89.60 -136.35
N LYS A 473 -101.45 90.42 -136.63
CA LYS A 473 -102.63 90.60 -135.78
C LYS A 473 -103.87 89.99 -136.46
N ASN A 474 -104.54 89.12 -135.70
CA ASN A 474 -105.95 88.68 -135.77
C ASN A 474 -106.32 87.45 -136.63
N ARG A 475 -106.31 86.26 -136.00
CA ARG A 475 -107.52 85.44 -135.81
C ARG A 475 -107.39 84.44 -134.63
N PHE A 476 -108.35 84.55 -133.71
CA PHE A 476 -108.88 83.68 -132.65
C PHE A 476 -108.44 82.20 -132.55
N VAL A 477 -108.50 81.47 -131.43
CA VAL A 477 -108.63 81.64 -129.96
C VAL A 477 -108.50 80.20 -129.41
N ARG A 478 -107.66 79.95 -128.40
CA ARG A 478 -107.87 78.84 -127.44
C ARG A 478 -107.07 79.10 -126.15
N THR A 479 -107.81 79.09 -125.05
CA THR A 479 -107.45 79.52 -123.70
C THR A 479 -106.64 78.43 -122.97
N LYS A 480 -105.58 78.83 -122.26
CA LYS A 480 -104.77 78.02 -121.34
C LYS A 480 -104.70 78.77 -120.01
N ILE A 481 -104.97 78.09 -118.90
CA ILE A 481 -104.80 78.61 -117.53
C ILE A 481 -103.46 78.14 -116.99
N VAL A 482 -102.78 79.08 -116.33
CA VAL A 482 -101.48 79.03 -115.65
C VAL A 482 -101.75 79.07 -114.14
N GLY A 483 -100.88 78.41 -113.37
CA GLY A 483 -100.77 78.55 -111.92
C GLY A 483 -99.31 78.37 -111.48
N GLN A 484 -98.80 79.40 -110.82
CA GLN A 484 -97.49 79.69 -110.24
C GLN A 484 -97.38 79.05 -108.81
N PRO A 485 -96.42 79.37 -107.90
CA PRO A 485 -95.05 78.85 -107.80
C PRO A 485 -94.59 78.54 -106.32
N GLU A 486 -93.27 78.37 -106.09
CA GLU A 486 -92.48 78.68 -104.85
C GLU A 486 -92.76 77.87 -103.54
N VAL A 487 -91.86 77.57 -102.59
CA VAL A 487 -90.46 77.89 -102.24
C VAL A 487 -90.02 77.00 -101.05
N ALA A 488 -88.69 76.89 -100.84
CA ALA A 488 -87.94 76.64 -99.59
C ALA A 488 -87.40 75.23 -99.25
N SER A 489 -86.07 75.15 -99.38
CA SER A 489 -85.04 74.33 -98.68
C SER A 489 -85.11 74.41 -97.13
N PRO A 490 -84.11 73.91 -96.36
CA PRO A 490 -83.39 72.60 -96.35
C PRO A 490 -83.29 72.00 -94.92
N GLN A 491 -82.78 70.76 -94.77
CA GLN A 491 -81.61 70.42 -93.92
C GLN A 491 -81.35 68.90 -93.83
N ASP A 492 -80.07 68.58 -94.04
CA ASP A 492 -79.24 67.38 -93.76
C ASP A 492 -79.83 66.08 -93.21
N PRO A 493 -79.36 64.94 -93.75
CA PRO A 493 -79.19 63.69 -93.02
C PRO A 493 -77.70 63.30 -92.91
N GLY A 494 -77.31 62.64 -91.81
CA GLY A 494 -76.13 61.76 -91.86
C GLY A 494 -75.39 61.52 -90.55
N PRO A 495 -75.75 60.47 -89.79
CA PRO A 495 -74.95 59.93 -88.68
C PRO A 495 -73.89 58.95 -89.21
N ILE A 496 -72.90 58.55 -88.40
CA ILE A 496 -72.22 57.23 -88.46
C ILE A 496 -71.43 57.00 -87.15
N GLU A 497 -71.90 56.00 -86.41
CA GLU A 497 -71.25 55.10 -85.45
C GLU A 497 -70.00 54.37 -86.05
N PRO A 498 -69.39 53.31 -85.47
CA PRO A 498 -69.16 52.91 -84.07
C PRO A 498 -67.73 52.31 -83.84
N ALA A 499 -67.56 51.70 -82.65
CA ALA A 499 -66.90 50.41 -82.36
C ALA A 499 -65.35 50.37 -82.28
N ALA A 500 -64.80 50.13 -81.07
CA ALA A 500 -64.45 48.82 -80.45
C ALA A 500 -62.94 48.56 -80.66
N GLU A 501 -62.11 48.08 -79.73
CA GLU A 501 -62.21 47.15 -78.59
C GLU A 501 -61.22 47.56 -77.48
#